data_AF-A0A5K4EK47-F1
#
_entry.id   AF-A0A5K4EK47-F1
#
_cell.length_a   1.000
_cell.length_b   1.000
_cell.length_c   1.000
_cell.angle_alpha   90.00
_cell.angle_beta   90.00
_cell.angle_gamma   90.00
#
_symmetry.space_group_name_H-M   'P 1'
#
loop_
_entity.id
_entity.type
_entity.pdbx_description
1 polymer ?
#
loop_
_entity_poly.entity_id
_entity_poly.type
_entity_poly.pdbx_seq_one_letter_code
_entity_poly.pdbx_strand_id
1 'polypeptide(L)'
;MKYSWKEQSKYVAEYHTDTVEFCSDGSMALCGSYELNSDTQERLGGLLLFSRVSTDYQYVLSSNISCSGVLDISWLNGNVAIGALANGSTKLWNCTDDSPSIIELMDFPVSDHILLSVDTCSDRSG
;
A
#
# COMPACT_ATOMS: atom_id res chain seq x y z
N MET A 1 -15.48 33.74 -4.42
CA MET A 1 -15.56 32.39 -5.03
C MET A 1 -16.03 31.43 -3.94
N LYS A 2 -17.06 30.61 -4.17
CA LYS A 2 -17.57 29.67 -3.17
C LYS A 2 -17.12 28.27 -3.61
N TYR A 3 -16.28 27.63 -2.81
CA TYR A 3 -15.84 26.25 -3.08
C TYR A 3 -16.97 25.30 -2.67
N SER A 4 -17.19 24.26 -3.48
CA SER A 4 -18.10 23.16 -3.17
C SER A 4 -17.34 21.84 -3.28
N TRP A 5 -17.47 21.01 -2.27
CA TRP A 5 -16.91 19.66 -2.26
C TRP A 5 -17.99 18.68 -2.71
N LYS A 6 -17.59 17.70 -3.54
CA LYS A 6 -18.45 16.61 -3.99
C LYS A 6 -17.66 15.32 -3.88
N GLU A 7 -18.26 14.29 -3.26
CA GLU A 7 -17.69 12.94 -3.29
C GLU A 7 -17.72 12.43 -4.74
N GLN A 8 -16.57 11.94 -5.22
CA GLN A 8 -16.41 11.42 -6.58
C GLN A 8 -16.45 9.89 -6.61
N SER A 9 -15.76 9.25 -5.66
CA SER A 9 -15.76 7.81 -5.48
C SER A 9 -15.58 7.47 -4.00
N LYS A 10 -16.00 6.25 -3.65
CA LYS A 10 -15.86 5.69 -2.31
C LYS A 10 -15.57 4.20 -2.43
N TYR A 11 -14.63 3.72 -1.62
CA TYR A 11 -14.33 2.32 -1.46
C TYR A 11 -14.15 2.00 0.02
N VAL A 12 -14.54 0.79 0.43
CA VAL A 12 -14.34 0.29 1.80
C VAL A 12 -13.39 -0.89 1.71
N ALA A 13 -12.18 -0.71 2.23
CA ALA A 13 -11.15 -1.73 2.25
C ALA A 13 -11.45 -2.82 3.29
N GLU A 14 -10.89 -4.02 3.06
CA GLU A 14 -10.97 -5.16 3.97
C GLU A 14 -10.23 -4.88 5.29
N TYR A 15 -9.02 -4.31 5.18
CA TYR A 15 -8.17 -3.92 6.32
C TYR A 15 -8.09 -2.40 6.45
N HIS A 16 -7.65 -1.93 7.61
CA HIS A 16 -7.41 -0.50 7.85
C HIS A 16 -6.40 0.06 6.83
N THR A 17 -6.74 1.20 6.20
CA THR A 17 -5.85 1.84 5.22
C THR A 17 -4.89 2.78 5.96
N ASP A 18 -3.59 2.52 5.86
CA ASP A 18 -2.56 3.26 6.59
C ASP A 18 -1.77 4.21 5.69
N THR A 19 -1.71 3.94 4.39
CA THR A 19 -1.00 4.78 3.42
C THR A 19 -1.74 4.87 2.10
N VAL A 20 -1.72 6.05 1.49
CA VAL A 20 -2.31 6.34 0.18
C VAL A 20 -1.32 7.19 -0.60
N GLU A 21 -1.04 6.81 -1.83
CA GLU A 21 -0.14 7.57 -2.69
C GLU A 21 -0.62 7.61 -4.14
N PHE A 22 -0.66 8.82 -4.69
CA PHE A 22 -1.04 9.06 -6.07
C PHE A 22 0.19 9.04 -6.97
N CYS A 23 0.09 8.36 -8.11
CA CYS A 23 1.12 8.45 -9.14
C CYS A 23 1.27 9.91 -9.60
N SER A 24 2.48 10.32 -9.94
CA SER A 24 2.81 11.71 -10.29
C SER A 24 1.99 12.29 -11.46
N ASP A 25 1.54 11.46 -12.40
CA ASP A 25 0.68 11.84 -13.53
C ASP A 25 -0.83 11.77 -13.19
N GLY A 26 -1.14 11.30 -11.99
CA GLY A 26 -2.49 11.05 -11.48
C GLY A 26 -3.25 9.94 -12.19
N SER A 27 -2.61 9.12 -13.03
CA SER A 27 -3.25 7.99 -13.71
C SER A 27 -3.70 6.91 -12.73
N MET A 28 -2.95 6.72 -11.65
CA MET A 28 -3.16 5.68 -10.65
C MET A 28 -3.02 6.21 -9.23
N ALA A 29 -3.57 5.45 -8.28
CA ALA A 29 -3.35 5.62 -6.86
C ALA A 29 -3.20 4.25 -6.21
N LEU A 30 -2.33 4.16 -5.20
CA LEU A 30 -2.18 2.98 -4.36
C LEU A 30 -2.71 3.27 -2.97
N CYS A 31 -3.37 2.28 -2.38
CA CYS A 31 -3.71 2.28 -0.97
C CYS A 31 -3.09 1.04 -0.32
N GLY A 32 -2.23 1.24 0.66
CA GLY A 32 -1.64 0.20 1.48
C GLY A 32 -2.44 0.05 2.78
N SER A 33 -2.62 -1.20 3.21
CA SER A 33 -3.35 -1.51 4.44
C SER A 33 -2.55 -2.39 5.38
N TYR A 34 -2.80 -2.23 6.68
CA TYR A 34 -2.20 -3.02 7.75
C TYR A 34 -3.22 -3.32 8.85
N GLU A 35 -3.17 -4.55 9.38
CA GLU A 35 -3.87 -4.95 10.59
C GLU A 35 -3.06 -5.99 11.36
N LEU A 36 -3.02 -5.87 12.69
CA LEU A 36 -2.44 -6.90 13.57
C LEU A 36 -3.55 -7.85 14.02
N ASN A 37 -3.45 -9.12 13.61
CA ASN A 37 -4.31 -10.15 14.17
C ASN A 37 -3.93 -10.38 15.64
N SER A 38 -4.80 -10.04 16.58
CA SER A 38 -4.52 -10.16 18.02
C SER A 38 -4.32 -11.61 18.47
N ASP A 39 -4.92 -12.57 17.79
CA ASP A 39 -4.92 -13.97 18.17
C ASP A 39 -3.69 -14.70 17.62
N THR A 40 -3.35 -14.46 16.34
CA THR A 40 -2.20 -15.11 15.68
C THR A 40 -0.92 -14.28 15.74
N GLN A 41 -1.00 -13.01 16.12
CA GLN A 41 0.08 -12.01 16.04
C GLN A 41 0.59 -11.77 14.61
N GLU A 42 -0.16 -12.20 13.60
CA GLU A 42 0.18 -11.98 12.20
C GLU A 42 -0.12 -10.53 11.78
N ARG A 43 0.79 -9.98 10.97
CA ARG A 43 0.70 -8.63 10.41
C ARG A 43 0.09 -8.71 9.02
N LEU A 44 -1.24 -8.65 8.95
CA LEU A 44 -2.04 -8.79 7.74
C LEU A 44 -2.13 -7.46 6.99
N GLY A 45 -2.48 -7.53 5.70
CA GLY A 45 -2.81 -6.36 4.91
C GLY A 45 -2.84 -6.64 3.42
N GLY A 46 -2.73 -5.57 2.64
CA GLY A 46 -2.81 -5.65 1.18
C GLY A 46 -2.46 -4.35 0.50
N LEU A 47 -2.39 -4.43 -0.82
CA LEU A 47 -2.18 -3.30 -1.71
C LEU A 47 -3.34 -3.23 -2.69
N LEU A 48 -4.00 -2.08 -2.73
CA LEU A 48 -5.09 -1.77 -3.64
C LEU A 48 -4.59 -0.81 -4.70
N LEU A 49 -4.77 -1.16 -5.98
CA LEU A 49 -4.51 -0.27 -7.11
C LEU A 49 -5.83 0.31 -7.60
N PHE A 50 -5.86 1.64 -7.70
CA PHE A 50 -6.95 2.38 -8.31
C PHE A 50 -6.47 3.03 -9.58
N SER A 51 -7.25 2.91 -10.65
CA SER A 51 -6.98 3.59 -11.93
C SER A 51 -7.98 4.72 -12.13
N ARG A 52 -7.50 5.85 -12.66
CA ARG A 52 -8.33 7.02 -12.95
C ARG A 52 -9.06 6.84 -14.27
N VAL A 53 -10.39 6.89 -14.23
CA VAL A 53 -11.24 6.87 -15.42
C VAL A 53 -11.28 8.28 -16.03
N SER A 54 -10.94 8.38 -17.32
CA SER A 54 -10.73 9.65 -18.03
C SER A 54 -11.98 10.53 -18.13
N THR A 55 -13.18 9.94 -18.11
CA THR A 55 -14.44 10.66 -18.33
C THR A 55 -14.81 11.60 -17.17
N ASP A 56 -14.49 11.22 -15.93
CA ASP A 56 -14.97 11.92 -14.72
C ASP A 56 -13.90 12.15 -13.64
N TYR A 57 -12.62 11.86 -13.95
CA TYR A 57 -11.51 11.91 -12.98
C TYR A 57 -11.73 11.04 -11.73
N GLN A 58 -12.59 10.03 -11.83
CA GLN A 58 -12.89 9.11 -10.73
C GLN A 58 -11.84 8.01 -10.65
N TYR A 59 -11.47 7.64 -9.43
CA TYR A 59 -10.63 6.48 -9.18
C TYR A 59 -11.51 5.27 -8.90
N VAL A 60 -11.26 4.18 -9.64
CA VAL A 60 -11.97 2.90 -9.50
C VAL A 60 -10.94 1.82 -9.16
N LEU A 61 -11.29 0.93 -8.22
CA LEU A 61 -10.44 -0.20 -7.88
C LEU A 61 -10.23 -1.07 -9.12
N SER A 62 -8.98 -1.29 -9.49
CA SER A 62 -8.61 -1.96 -10.73
C SER A 62 -7.82 -3.24 -10.48
N SER A 63 -7.09 -3.34 -9.36
CA SER A 63 -6.43 -4.57 -8.93
C SER A 63 -6.18 -4.56 -7.42
N ASN A 64 -5.97 -5.74 -6.83
CA ASN A 64 -5.57 -5.88 -5.44
C ASN A 64 -4.72 -7.13 -5.22
N ILE A 65 -3.84 -7.08 -4.24
CA ILE A 65 -3.07 -8.23 -3.77
C ILE A 65 -3.05 -8.27 -2.24
N SER A 66 -3.05 -9.48 -1.68
CA SER A 66 -2.78 -9.71 -0.26
C SER A 66 -1.28 -9.80 -0.04
N CYS A 67 -0.76 -9.12 0.99
CA CYS A 67 0.63 -9.19 1.37
C CYS A 67 0.78 -8.92 2.88
N SER A 68 2.00 -8.99 3.42
CA SER A 68 2.26 -8.43 4.75
C SER A 68 1.85 -6.96 4.77
N GLY A 69 1.30 -6.47 5.88
CA GLY A 69 0.70 -5.14 5.89
C GLY A 69 1.64 -4.04 5.41
N VAL A 70 1.10 -3.09 4.65
CA VAL A 70 1.86 -2.04 3.96
C VAL A 70 1.82 -0.78 4.81
N LEU A 71 3.00 -0.35 5.29
CA LEU A 71 3.13 0.77 6.22
C LEU A 71 3.37 2.10 5.51
N ASP A 72 4.07 2.06 4.37
CA ASP A 72 4.33 3.24 3.55
C ASP A 72 4.55 2.84 2.08
N ILE A 73 4.29 3.77 1.15
CA ILE A 73 4.41 3.57 -0.30
C ILE A 73 5.09 4.80 -0.90
N SER A 74 5.96 4.57 -1.88
CA SER A 74 6.48 5.61 -2.76
C SER A 74 6.44 5.18 -4.24
N TRP A 75 5.92 6.04 -5.13
CA TRP A 75 6.07 5.88 -6.58
C TRP A 75 7.49 6.26 -6.99
N LEU A 76 8.20 5.32 -7.63
CA LEU A 76 9.52 5.58 -8.21
C LEU A 76 9.41 6.22 -9.60
N ASN A 77 8.35 5.88 -10.34
CA ASN A 77 8.02 6.43 -11.66
C ASN A 77 6.54 6.14 -11.99
N GLY A 78 6.14 6.30 -13.25
CA GLY A 78 4.74 6.17 -13.69
C GLY A 78 4.12 4.77 -13.55
N ASN A 79 4.92 3.73 -13.31
CA ASN A 79 4.43 2.36 -13.23
C ASN A 79 5.09 1.51 -12.14
N VAL A 80 6.15 1.99 -11.48
CA VAL A 80 6.83 1.26 -10.42
C VAL A 80 6.66 1.97 -9.09
N ALA A 81 6.22 1.23 -8.09
CA ALA A 81 6.13 1.67 -6.71
C ALA A 81 6.97 0.77 -5.79
N ILE A 82 7.45 1.35 -4.70
CA ILE A 82 8.08 0.64 -3.59
C ILE A 82 7.20 0.78 -2.35
N GLY A 83 7.16 -0.23 -1.49
CA GLY A 83 6.51 -0.12 -0.19
C GLY A 83 7.31 -0.76 0.92
N ALA A 84 7.17 -0.20 2.12
CA ALA A 84 7.68 -0.76 3.36
C ALA A 84 6.62 -1.68 3.97
N LEU A 85 7.00 -2.94 4.21
CA LEU A 85 6.10 -3.96 4.71
C LEU A 85 6.33 -4.21 6.21
N ALA A 86 5.25 -4.60 6.89
CA ALA A 86 5.23 -4.82 8.32
C ALA A 86 6.02 -6.07 8.76
N ASN A 87 6.43 -6.93 7.83
CA ASN A 87 7.36 -8.04 8.08
C ASN A 87 8.84 -7.58 8.11
N GLY A 88 9.11 -6.28 7.93
CA GLY A 88 10.45 -5.74 7.89
C GLY A 88 11.13 -5.85 6.54
N SER A 89 10.39 -6.08 5.46
CA SER A 89 10.92 -6.05 4.10
C SER A 89 10.43 -4.84 3.31
N THR A 90 11.04 -4.60 2.16
CA THR A 90 10.54 -3.65 1.17
C THR A 90 10.25 -4.38 -0.11
N LYS A 91 9.15 -4.03 -0.78
CA LYS A 91 8.72 -4.70 -2.00
C LYS A 91 8.56 -3.72 -3.14
N LEU A 92 8.99 -4.12 -4.34
CA LEU A 92 8.75 -3.41 -5.58
C LEU A 92 7.56 -4.03 -6.32
N TRP A 93 6.66 -3.16 -6.77
CA TRP A 93 5.52 -3.52 -7.60
C TRP A 93 5.57 -2.78 -8.93
N ASN A 94 5.24 -3.50 -9.99
CA ASN A 94 4.88 -2.90 -11.28
C ASN A 94 3.37 -2.83 -11.39
N CYS A 95 2.84 -1.62 -11.53
CA CYS A 95 1.44 -1.29 -11.65
C CYS A 95 1.16 -0.82 -13.08
N THR A 96 0.16 -1.42 -13.71
CA THR A 96 -0.28 -1.06 -15.08
C THR A 96 -1.70 -0.53 -15.04
N ASP A 97 -2.06 0.34 -15.99
CA ASP A 97 -3.42 0.89 -16.15
C ASP A 97 -4.14 0.38 -17.41
N ASP A 98 -3.41 0.03 -18.48
CA ASP A 98 -3.99 -0.54 -19.72
C ASP A 98 -4.65 -1.92 -19.52
N SER A 99 -3.99 -2.77 -18.72
CA SER A 99 -4.53 -4.03 -18.22
C SER A 99 -4.25 -4.04 -16.73
N PRO A 100 -5.14 -3.47 -15.90
CA PRO A 100 -4.81 -3.18 -14.52
C PRO A 100 -4.35 -4.40 -13.73
N SER A 101 -3.12 -4.32 -13.24
CA SER A 101 -2.49 -5.40 -12.51
C SER A 101 -1.43 -4.87 -11.58
N ILE A 102 -1.20 -5.61 -10.49
CA ILE A 102 -0.07 -5.43 -9.59
C ILE A 102 0.82 -6.66 -9.77
N ILE A 103 2.03 -6.44 -10.27
CA ILE A 103 3.02 -7.50 -10.44
C ILE A 103 4.11 -7.30 -9.40
N GLU A 104 4.30 -8.28 -8.52
CA GLU A 104 5.41 -8.27 -7.58
C GLU A 104 6.73 -8.51 -8.33
N LEU A 105 7.66 -7.56 -8.25
CA LEU A 105 8.92 -7.63 -8.97
C LEU A 105 10.03 -8.24 -8.10
N MET A 106 10.19 -7.70 -6.89
CA MET A 106 11.33 -8.01 -6.03
C MET A 106 11.00 -7.69 -4.58
N ASP A 107 11.57 -8.48 -3.68
CA ASP A 107 11.56 -8.27 -2.24
C ASP A 107 12.99 -8.03 -1.75
N PHE A 108 13.17 -7.02 -0.90
CA PHE A 108 14.43 -6.72 -0.26
C PHE A 108 14.22 -6.81 1.26
N PRO A 109 14.93 -7.70 1.96
CA PRO A 109 14.92 -7.66 3.41
C PRO A 109 15.52 -6.32 3.85
N VAL A 110 14.78 -5.55 4.65
CA VAL A 110 15.38 -4.41 5.33
C VAL A 110 16.17 -4.98 6.50
N SER A 111 17.40 -4.49 6.68
CA SER A 111 18.23 -4.94 7.79
C SER A 111 17.48 -4.79 9.12
N ASP A 112 17.57 -5.80 9.99
CA ASP A 112 17.02 -5.75 11.35
C ASP A 112 17.50 -4.53 12.15
N HIS A 113 18.62 -3.92 11.75
CA HIS A 113 19.17 -2.70 12.35
C HIS A 113 18.46 -1.41 11.95
N ILE A 114 17.64 -1.43 10.90
CA ILE A 114 16.89 -0.27 10.37
C ILE A 114 15.42 -0.31 10.80
N LEU A 115 14.94 -1.45 11.30
CA LEU A 115 13.58 -1.60 11.82
C LEU A 115 13.44 -0.85 13.15
N LEU A 116 12.84 0.34 13.11
CA LEU A 116 12.62 1.18 14.28
C LEU A 116 11.57 0.65 15.26
N SER A 117 10.98 -0.52 14.99
CA SER A 117 10.08 -1.23 15.90
C SER A 117 10.39 -2.73 15.95
N VAL A 118 11.62 -3.08 16.36
CA VAL A 118 11.84 -4.41 16.93
C VAL A 118 11.48 -4.31 18.40
N ASP A 119 10.33 -4.87 18.78
CA ASP A 119 10.12 -5.26 20.18
C ASP A 119 11.16 -6.35 20.45
N THR A 120 12.32 -5.96 20.97
CA THR A 120 13.36 -6.90 21.42
C THR A 120 12.84 -7.61 22.65
N CYS A 121 11.97 -8.61 22.43
CA CYS A 121 11.50 -9.51 23.48
C CYS A 121 12.64 -10.40 24.03
N SER A 122 13.87 -10.23 23.55
CA SER A 122 15.07 -10.92 24.02
C SER A 122 15.52 -10.55 25.43
N ASP A 123 14.99 -9.48 26.03
CA ASP A 123 15.48 -9.00 27.34
C ASP A 123 14.61 -9.39 28.54
N ARG A 124 13.63 -10.29 28.39
CA ARG A 124 12.77 -10.76 29.49
C ARG A 124 13.26 -12.00 30.24
N SER A 125 14.51 -12.42 30.05
CA SER A 125 15.17 -13.38 30.93
C SER A 125 16.15 -12.67 31.86
N GLY A 126 15.64 -12.22 33.02
CA GLY A 126 16.39 -11.66 34.14
C GLY A 126 15.54 -11.65 35.40
#